data_AF-A0A256H056-F1
#
_entry.id   AF-A0A256H056-F1
#
_cell.length_a   1.000
_cell.length_b   1.000
_cell.length_c   1.000
_cell.angle_alpha   90.00
_cell.angle_beta   90.00
_cell.angle_gamma   90.00
#
_symmetry.space_group_name_H-M   'P 1'
#
loop_
_entity.id
_entity.type
_entity.pdbx_description
1 polymer ?
#
loop_
_entity_poly.entity_id
_entity_poly.type
_entity_poly.pdbx_seq_one_letter_code
_entity_poly.pdbx_strand_id
1 'polypeptide(L)'
;VVRSAVGLVRSGRLGNAPVQVAAADAQRTVDLEIRDEQDWQALIGDGSVRSLKLSVGDVTQAFRDAKHDRAADNPETTNPEDEFIELYVAPVSVPSIGISLLGKDGFERLQKRLKPGHQAILVAGDGAYSFKGSGYVRGGIFDRIELMQDGQGVRFRDKNHTRIGDIMAEGAPRLREIALFEVPDGFGFDVTEPWDLQLLVQRGFGARDKANISYDLGYSLPEKYLAKQPEPAPVQPAVSIADAPRQPQPVGEANAADILGEGNPLWVRMWEMNRANVVITAFAITVLVGIFFFQNSLVRHPRFFTWLRRSYLLFILVWLGFYNNAQLSVVNVLTFTNSLITGFNWEFFLTSPLIFILWASVAAGLLFWGRGPFCGWLCPFGALQELTNNLAQWLKVPQVKLPWGLHERLWPLKYMIFLGLFGLSLYSVALAEVFAEVEPFKTSIILKFAREWPFVIYALTLLTAGLFIERFYCRYMCPLGAALAIPGRIRMFEWLKRWPECGSPCHRCAKECPVEAIHPEGQINVNECIYCMHCQELYHDDQRCPHMIQVRVKREKFAARNAPLVAAAERGGGPARPVISVKGKPVEGVADTGPAV
;
A
#
# COMPACT_ATOMS: atom_id res chain seq x y z
N VAL A 1 9.21 -6.58 -0.15
CA VAL A 1 8.86 -8.01 -0.10
C VAL A 1 9.95 -8.89 -0.72
N VAL A 2 10.37 -8.71 -1.98
CA VAL A 2 11.46 -9.54 -2.57
C VAL A 2 12.85 -9.22 -1.98
N ARG A 3 13.14 -7.99 -1.57
CA ARG A 3 14.47 -7.60 -1.08
C ARG A 3 14.83 -8.15 0.32
N SER A 4 13.84 -8.25 1.22
CA SER A 4 14.04 -8.77 2.58
C SER A 4 14.22 -10.29 2.62
N ALA A 5 13.65 -11.02 1.65
CA ALA A 5 13.78 -12.47 1.54
C ALA A 5 15.17 -12.92 1.02
N VAL A 6 15.81 -12.09 0.17
CA VAL A 6 17.14 -12.40 -0.38
C VAL A 6 18.25 -12.15 0.65
N GLY A 7 18.11 -11.15 1.54
CA GLY A 7 19.04 -10.92 2.65
C GLY A 7 19.04 -12.04 3.69
N LEU A 8 17.87 -12.63 3.96
CA LEU A 8 17.75 -13.72 4.94
C LEU A 8 18.47 -15.00 4.48
N VAL A 9 18.43 -15.31 3.18
CA VAL A 9 19.12 -16.48 2.59
C VAL A 9 20.64 -16.28 2.53
N ARG A 10 21.13 -15.04 2.31
CA ARG A 10 22.57 -14.73 2.23
C ARG A 10 23.29 -14.64 3.58
N SER A 11 22.55 -14.43 4.67
CA SER A 11 23.11 -14.29 6.04
C SER A 11 23.66 -15.59 6.66
N GLY A 12 23.65 -16.72 5.95
CA GLY A 12 24.18 -17.99 6.46
C GLY A 12 23.41 -18.60 7.64
N ARG A 13 22.23 -18.06 8.00
CA ARG A 13 21.37 -18.52 9.11
C ARG A 13 20.63 -19.84 8.85
N LEU A 14 20.97 -20.56 7.78
CA LEU A 14 20.44 -21.89 7.43
C LEU A 14 21.51 -22.99 7.45
N GLY A 15 22.54 -22.84 8.30
CA GLY A 15 23.45 -23.93 8.67
C GLY A 15 23.09 -24.48 10.05
N ASN A 16 22.93 -25.81 10.17
CA ASN A 16 22.71 -26.55 11.42
C ASN A 16 23.94 -26.49 12.37
N ALA A 17 24.35 -25.29 12.79
CA ALA A 17 25.29 -25.10 13.90
C ALA A 17 24.51 -24.53 15.10
N PRO A 18 24.73 -25.04 16.32
CA PRO A 18 23.99 -24.59 17.49
C PRO A 18 24.41 -23.16 17.81
N VAL A 19 23.54 -22.19 17.48
CA VAL A 19 23.66 -20.84 18.01
C VAL A 19 23.12 -20.89 19.43
N GLN A 20 24.02 -20.75 20.40
CA GLN A 20 23.63 -20.41 21.77
C GLN A 20 22.84 -19.11 21.70
N VAL A 21 21.56 -19.19 22.06
CA VAL A 21 20.72 -18.01 22.27
C VAL A 21 21.28 -17.32 23.50
N ALA A 22 22.11 -16.30 23.29
CA ALA A 22 22.47 -15.36 24.33
C ALA A 22 21.23 -14.53 24.68
N ALA A 23 20.99 -14.41 25.98
CA ALA A 23 19.77 -13.92 26.59
C ALA A 23 19.43 -12.45 26.27
N ALA A 24 18.12 -12.18 26.29
CA ALA A 24 17.41 -10.92 26.58
C ALA A 24 18.08 -9.59 26.17
N ASP A 25 17.46 -8.91 25.18
CA ASP A 25 17.74 -7.54 24.75
C ASP A 25 17.54 -6.53 25.89
N ALA A 26 18.61 -6.29 26.62
CA ALA A 26 18.80 -4.99 27.25
C ALA A 26 19.13 -3.97 26.16
N GLN A 27 18.51 -2.79 26.22
CA GLN A 27 18.82 -1.68 25.33
C GLN A 27 20.34 -1.40 25.34
N ARG A 28 21.01 -1.83 24.27
CA ARG A 28 22.43 -1.57 24.05
C ARG A 28 22.54 -0.11 23.67
N THR A 29 23.18 0.71 24.51
CA THR A 29 23.44 2.12 24.21
C THR A 29 24.90 2.31 23.83
N VAL A 30 25.18 3.18 22.86
CA VAL A 30 26.56 3.58 22.55
C VAL A 30 27.18 4.26 23.77
N ASP A 31 28.37 3.83 24.16
CA ASP A 31 29.17 4.49 25.17
C ASP A 31 29.77 5.79 24.59
N LEU A 32 29.25 6.92 25.06
CA LEU A 32 29.66 8.24 24.58
C LEU A 32 30.95 8.75 25.26
N GLU A 33 31.43 8.07 26.31
CA GLU A 33 32.65 8.43 27.03
C GLU A 33 33.91 7.95 26.31
N ILE A 34 33.79 6.92 25.46
CA ILE A 34 34.90 6.37 24.68
C ILE A 34 35.22 7.29 23.51
N ARG A 35 36.34 8.02 23.63
CA ARG A 35 36.75 9.07 22.69
C ARG A 35 38.20 8.93 22.21
N ASP A 36 38.81 7.79 22.43
CA ASP A 36 40.20 7.52 22.04
C ASP A 36 40.37 7.58 20.52
N GLU A 37 41.48 8.16 20.07
CA GLU A 37 41.90 8.15 18.68
C GLU A 37 42.56 6.81 18.34
N GLN A 38 42.20 6.24 17.19
CA GLN A 38 42.73 4.98 16.69
C GLN A 38 43.30 5.17 15.28
N ASP A 39 44.38 4.44 14.98
CA ASP A 39 44.94 4.38 13.63
C ASP A 39 44.03 3.56 12.69
N TRP A 40 44.27 3.70 11.39
CA TRP A 40 43.47 3.04 10.36
C TRP A 40 43.49 1.51 10.46
N GLN A 41 44.64 0.93 10.83
CA GLN A 41 44.82 -0.52 10.91
C GLN A 41 44.03 -1.11 12.07
N ALA A 42 43.99 -0.42 13.20
CA ALA A 42 43.18 -0.77 14.36
C ALA A 42 41.68 -0.71 14.03
N LEU A 43 41.23 0.37 13.37
CA LEU A 43 39.83 0.57 13.00
C LEU A 43 39.30 -0.49 12.02
N ILE A 44 40.12 -0.93 11.06
CA ILE A 44 39.73 -2.05 10.18
C ILE A 44 39.78 -3.37 10.94
N GLY A 45 40.85 -3.58 11.73
CA GLY A 45 41.10 -4.84 12.43
C GLY A 45 40.02 -5.21 13.44
N ASP A 46 39.47 -4.22 14.14
CA ASP A 46 38.41 -4.45 15.13
C ASP A 46 36.99 -4.34 14.57
N GLY A 47 36.84 -3.92 13.30
CA GLY A 47 35.56 -3.77 12.64
C GLY A 47 34.85 -2.43 12.82
N SER A 48 35.50 -1.44 13.42
CA SER A 48 35.01 -0.05 13.46
C SER A 48 34.80 0.50 12.05
N VAL A 49 35.67 0.11 11.12
CA VAL A 49 35.54 0.33 9.67
C VAL A 49 35.39 -1.04 9.00
N ARG A 50 34.36 -1.19 8.16
CA ARG A 50 34.16 -2.39 7.33
C ARG A 50 34.42 -2.06 5.87
N SER A 51 34.88 -3.07 5.12
CA SER A 51 35.18 -2.91 3.70
C SER A 51 34.61 -4.01 2.82
N LEU A 52 34.36 -3.65 1.57
CA LEU A 52 33.96 -4.54 0.48
C LEU A 52 34.91 -4.30 -0.69
N LYS A 53 35.64 -5.34 -1.11
CA LYS A 53 36.54 -5.30 -2.27
C LYS A 53 35.94 -6.16 -3.38
N LEU A 54 35.82 -5.59 -4.57
CA LEU A 54 35.35 -6.29 -5.76
C LEU A 54 36.33 -6.07 -6.92
N SER A 55 36.68 -7.14 -7.63
CA SER A 55 37.39 -7.04 -8.90
C SER A 55 36.41 -6.89 -10.07
N VAL A 56 36.90 -6.41 -11.22
CA VAL A 56 36.11 -6.36 -12.46
C VAL A 56 35.67 -7.76 -12.89
N GLY A 57 36.50 -8.77 -12.64
CA GLY A 57 36.22 -10.19 -12.87
C GLY A 57 35.03 -10.70 -12.05
N ASP A 58 35.03 -10.46 -10.73
CA ASP A 58 33.96 -10.89 -9.82
C ASP A 58 32.60 -10.33 -10.24
N VAL A 59 32.57 -9.04 -10.57
CA VAL A 59 31.36 -8.35 -11.04
C VAL A 59 30.89 -8.90 -12.37
N THR A 60 31.82 -9.13 -13.30
CA THR A 60 31.52 -9.71 -14.62
C THR A 60 30.92 -11.10 -14.49
N GLN A 61 31.48 -11.96 -13.64
CA GLN A 61 30.95 -13.29 -13.40
C GLN A 61 29.56 -13.23 -12.77
N ALA A 62 29.33 -12.32 -11.80
CA ALA A 62 28.01 -12.14 -11.19
C ALA A 62 26.94 -11.75 -12.23
N PHE A 63 27.28 -10.93 -13.23
CA PHE A 63 26.38 -10.62 -14.35
C PHE A 63 26.10 -11.83 -15.25
N ARG A 64 27.08 -12.70 -15.50
CA ARG A 64 26.84 -13.96 -16.23
C ARG A 64 25.94 -14.89 -15.44
N ASP A 65 26.18 -15.06 -14.15
CA ASP A 65 25.37 -15.92 -13.26
C ASP A 65 23.92 -15.43 -13.17
N ALA A 66 23.72 -14.11 -13.18
CA ALA A 66 22.40 -13.47 -13.25
C ALA A 66 21.75 -13.52 -14.66
N LYS A 67 22.36 -14.22 -15.63
CA LYS A 67 21.90 -14.33 -17.03
C LYS A 67 21.81 -12.98 -17.75
N HIS A 68 22.73 -12.08 -17.44
CA HIS A 68 22.89 -10.78 -18.07
C HIS A 68 24.16 -10.71 -18.92
N ASP A 69 24.30 -11.63 -19.89
CA ASP A 69 25.51 -11.79 -20.70
C ASP A 69 25.95 -10.50 -21.40
N ARG A 70 25.01 -9.75 -21.97
CA ARG A 70 25.31 -8.47 -22.62
C ARG A 70 25.90 -7.41 -21.68
N ALA A 71 25.50 -7.43 -20.41
CA ALA A 71 26.06 -6.54 -19.40
C ALA A 71 27.43 -7.05 -18.91
N ALA A 72 27.62 -8.37 -18.83
CA ALA A 72 28.91 -8.98 -18.54
C ALA A 72 29.95 -8.65 -19.62
N ASP A 73 29.53 -8.56 -20.89
CA ASP A 73 30.40 -8.23 -22.02
C ASP A 73 30.76 -6.73 -22.13
N ASN A 74 30.25 -5.87 -21.23
CA ASN A 74 30.62 -4.46 -21.15
C ASN A 74 31.19 -4.07 -19.77
N PRO A 75 32.37 -4.60 -19.40
CA PRO A 75 33.04 -4.28 -18.14
C PRO A 75 33.63 -2.86 -18.12
N GLU A 76 33.94 -2.37 -16.93
CA GLU A 76 34.51 -1.04 -16.69
C GLU A 76 35.94 -0.93 -17.22
N THR A 77 36.69 -2.03 -17.17
CA THR A 77 38.03 -2.18 -17.77
C THR A 77 38.14 -3.52 -18.48
N THR A 78 39.15 -3.67 -19.34
CA THR A 78 39.40 -4.91 -20.09
C THR A 78 40.10 -5.99 -19.28
N ASN A 79 40.75 -5.65 -18.16
CA ASN A 79 41.49 -6.58 -17.33
C ASN A 79 40.63 -7.02 -16.12
N PRO A 80 40.29 -8.31 -15.99
CA PRO A 80 39.46 -8.82 -14.89
C PRO A 80 40.05 -8.60 -13.49
N GLU A 81 41.38 -8.55 -13.38
CA GLU A 81 42.08 -8.36 -12.09
C GLU A 81 42.10 -6.89 -11.64
N ASP A 82 41.63 -5.96 -12.48
CA ASP A 82 41.55 -4.56 -12.08
C ASP A 82 40.52 -4.38 -10.95
N GLU A 83 40.82 -3.43 -10.07
CA GLU A 83 39.94 -3.07 -8.97
C GLU A 83 38.67 -2.38 -9.49
N PHE A 84 37.53 -3.04 -9.28
CA PHE A 84 36.23 -2.46 -9.61
C PHE A 84 35.86 -1.42 -8.56
N ILE A 85 35.84 -1.82 -7.28
CA ILE A 85 35.65 -0.90 -6.16
C ILE A 85 36.23 -1.50 -4.86
N GLU A 86 36.88 -0.65 -4.08
CA GLU A 86 37.15 -0.87 -2.66
C GLU A 86 36.32 0.14 -1.86
N LEU A 87 35.25 -0.35 -1.26
CA LEU A 87 34.28 0.46 -0.52
C LEU A 87 34.50 0.29 0.98
N TYR A 88 34.54 1.38 1.73
CA TYR A 88 34.65 1.43 3.18
C TYR A 88 33.43 2.11 3.79
N VAL A 89 32.98 1.61 4.94
CA VAL A 89 31.89 2.21 5.72
C VAL A 89 32.19 2.23 7.21
N ALA A 90 31.81 3.32 7.88
CA ALA A 90 31.92 3.45 9.34
C ALA A 90 30.87 4.43 9.91
N PRO A 91 30.25 4.15 11.08
CA PRO A 91 29.34 5.05 11.76
C PRO A 91 30.11 6.11 12.55
N VAL A 92 30.29 7.29 11.96
CA VAL A 92 31.05 8.40 12.55
C VAL A 92 30.29 9.21 13.60
N SER A 93 29.03 8.85 13.87
CA SER A 93 28.31 9.34 15.03
C SER A 93 28.80 8.72 16.35
N VAL A 94 29.48 7.57 16.30
CA VAL A 94 30.16 6.95 17.46
C VAL A 94 31.42 7.78 17.76
N PRO A 95 31.61 8.31 19.00
CA PRO A 95 32.63 9.32 19.24
C PRO A 95 34.06 8.94 18.88
N SER A 96 34.57 7.80 19.36
CA SER A 96 35.93 7.34 19.04
C SER A 96 36.14 7.12 17.52
N ILE A 97 35.16 6.52 16.83
CA ILE A 97 35.22 6.32 15.36
C ILE A 97 35.20 7.67 14.62
N GLY A 98 34.29 8.56 15.02
CA GLY A 98 34.12 9.88 14.42
C GLY A 98 35.34 10.78 14.62
N ILE A 99 35.93 10.79 15.82
CA ILE A 99 37.15 11.55 16.12
C ILE A 99 38.32 11.01 15.31
N SER A 100 38.48 9.68 15.24
CA SER A 100 39.59 9.07 14.50
C SER A 100 39.49 9.35 13.00
N LEU A 101 38.29 9.25 12.39
CA LEU A 101 38.13 9.42 10.94
C LEU A 101 38.01 10.88 10.49
N LEU A 102 37.34 11.74 11.27
CA LEU A 102 37.07 13.13 10.90
C LEU A 102 38.02 14.14 11.56
N GLY A 103 38.80 13.70 12.56
CA GLY A 103 39.52 14.58 13.48
C GLY A 103 38.59 15.25 14.49
N LYS A 104 39.16 15.80 15.57
CA LYS A 104 38.40 16.49 16.64
C LYS A 104 37.51 17.61 16.10
N ASP A 105 38.08 18.50 15.28
CA ASP A 105 37.36 19.63 14.69
C ASP A 105 36.27 19.18 13.69
N GLY A 106 36.51 18.07 12.97
CA GLY A 106 35.53 17.49 12.06
C GLY A 106 34.35 16.90 12.82
N PHE A 107 34.65 16.14 13.88
CA PHE A 107 33.65 15.53 14.74
C PHE A 107 32.82 16.57 15.50
N GLU A 108 33.42 17.63 16.04
CA GLU A 108 32.67 18.72 16.68
C GLU A 108 31.72 19.43 15.73
N ARG A 109 32.14 19.65 14.48
CA ARG A 109 31.26 20.23 13.44
C ARG A 109 30.11 19.29 13.10
N LEU A 110 30.37 17.99 13.02
CA LEU A 110 29.33 16.98 12.82
C LEU A 110 28.32 16.98 13.98
N GLN A 111 28.79 16.96 15.23
CA GLN A 111 27.91 16.99 16.41
C GLN A 111 27.04 18.24 16.48
N LYS A 112 27.57 19.42 16.11
CA LYS A 112 26.78 20.66 16.06
C LYS A 112 25.68 20.64 15.00
N ARG A 113 25.82 19.81 13.96
CA ARG A 113 24.88 19.69 12.85
C ARG A 113 23.86 18.57 13.05
N LEU A 114 24.26 17.49 13.72
CA LEU A 114 23.38 16.37 14.06
C LEU A 114 22.34 16.79 15.11
N LYS A 115 21.08 16.50 14.83
CA LYS A 115 20.00 16.62 15.83
C LYS A 115 20.12 15.47 16.86
N PRO A 116 19.56 15.63 18.07
CA PRO A 116 19.53 14.55 19.05
C PRO A 116 18.89 13.28 18.48
N GLY A 117 19.59 12.15 18.56
CA GLY A 117 19.14 10.85 18.06
C GLY A 117 19.43 10.57 16.58
N HIS A 118 19.95 11.54 15.82
CA HIS A 118 20.36 11.33 14.44
C HIS A 118 21.76 10.73 14.36
N GLN A 119 21.97 9.90 13.34
CA GLN A 119 23.23 9.21 13.10
C GLN A 119 23.86 9.67 11.79
N ALA A 120 25.18 9.47 11.66
CA ALA A 120 25.90 9.76 10.43
C ALA A 120 26.89 8.63 10.13
N ILE A 121 27.02 8.31 8.85
CA ILE A 121 27.94 7.30 8.35
C ILE A 121 28.92 7.94 7.36
N LEU A 122 30.18 7.50 7.44
CA LEU A 122 31.19 7.79 6.44
C LEU A 122 31.20 6.63 5.44
N VAL A 123 31.18 6.98 4.16
CA VAL A 123 31.37 6.06 3.05
C VAL A 123 32.54 6.56 2.23
N ALA A 124 33.54 5.70 2.03
CA ALA A 124 34.70 6.02 1.21
C ALA A 124 34.91 4.94 0.16
N GLY A 125 35.46 5.31 -0.99
CA GLY A 125 35.62 4.42 -2.12
C GLY A 125 36.83 4.78 -2.97
N ASP A 126 37.49 3.75 -3.47
CA ASP A 126 38.42 3.84 -4.59
C ASP A 126 38.10 2.76 -5.64
N GLY A 127 38.68 2.90 -6.84
CA GLY A 127 38.47 1.97 -7.96
C GLY A 127 37.86 2.60 -9.22
N ALA A 128 37.53 1.76 -10.20
CA ALA A 128 36.93 2.17 -11.47
C ALA A 128 35.44 2.58 -11.32
N TYR A 129 34.73 2.04 -10.32
CA TYR A 129 33.32 2.28 -10.10
C TYR A 129 33.08 3.23 -8.93
N SER A 130 32.36 4.33 -9.21
CA SER A 130 31.99 5.31 -8.18
C SER A 130 30.71 4.90 -7.44
N PHE A 131 30.71 4.97 -6.11
CA PHE A 131 29.49 4.77 -5.31
C PHE A 131 28.52 5.98 -5.38
N LYS A 132 28.98 7.12 -5.92
CA LYS A 132 28.19 8.36 -5.98
C LYS A 132 27.20 8.40 -7.14
N GLY A 133 27.41 7.61 -8.19
CA GLY A 133 26.57 7.62 -9.38
C GLY A 133 27.10 8.51 -10.50
N SER A 134 26.67 8.26 -11.74
CA SER A 134 27.08 9.01 -12.93
C SER A 134 26.27 10.29 -13.19
N GLY A 135 25.31 10.60 -12.31
CA GLY A 135 24.32 11.67 -12.50
C GLY A 135 24.18 12.63 -11.31
N TYR A 136 25.24 12.83 -10.51
CA TYR A 136 25.16 13.75 -9.36
C TYR A 136 24.90 15.20 -9.82
N VAL A 137 23.66 15.64 -9.66
CA VAL A 137 23.17 17.02 -9.87
C VAL A 137 22.61 17.53 -8.54
N ARG A 138 22.66 18.84 -8.27
CA ARG A 138 21.98 19.44 -7.11
C ARG A 138 20.49 19.03 -7.11
N GLY A 139 20.00 18.51 -5.98
CA GLY A 139 18.68 17.90 -5.80
C GLY A 139 18.61 16.38 -6.10
N GLY A 140 19.72 15.76 -6.48
CA GLY A 140 19.79 14.34 -6.87
C GLY A 140 19.73 13.34 -5.70
N ILE A 141 19.49 12.08 -6.05
CA ILE A 141 19.61 10.92 -5.14
C ILE A 141 20.92 10.19 -5.42
N PHE A 142 21.52 9.61 -4.39
CA PHE A 142 22.59 8.63 -4.54
C PHE A 142 21.93 7.31 -4.94
N ASP A 143 22.08 6.94 -6.22
CA ASP A 143 21.34 5.82 -6.84
C ASP A 143 22.07 4.47 -6.76
N ARG A 144 23.34 4.49 -6.33
CA ARG A 144 24.20 3.31 -6.20
C ARG A 144 24.40 2.82 -4.77
N ILE A 145 23.98 3.58 -3.76
CA ILE A 145 24.07 3.15 -2.36
C ILE A 145 22.71 3.28 -1.66
N GLU A 146 22.39 2.28 -0.85
CA GLU A 146 21.16 2.22 -0.05
C GLU A 146 21.52 1.68 1.34
N LEU A 147 21.17 2.41 2.39
CA LEU A 147 21.35 1.97 3.78
C LEU A 147 20.18 1.07 4.16
N MET A 148 20.47 -0.15 4.59
CA MET A 148 19.50 -1.19 4.91
C MET A 148 19.58 -1.55 6.39
N GLN A 149 18.43 -1.55 7.09
CA GLN A 149 18.30 -2.08 8.44
C GLN A 149 16.90 -2.64 8.64
N ASP A 150 16.77 -3.80 9.29
CA ASP A 150 15.50 -4.50 9.53
C ASP A 150 14.62 -4.70 8.27
N GLY A 151 15.28 -4.92 7.14
CA GLY A 151 14.61 -5.12 5.85
C GLY A 151 13.99 -3.86 5.24
N GLN A 152 14.18 -2.70 5.86
CA GLN A 152 13.90 -1.38 5.28
C GLN A 152 15.17 -0.77 4.69
N GLY A 153 15.00 0.02 3.63
CA GLY A 153 16.10 0.68 2.92
C GLY A 153 15.85 2.16 2.76
N VAL A 154 16.89 2.98 2.93
CA VAL A 154 16.85 4.42 2.66
C VAL A 154 18.00 4.81 1.73
N ARG A 155 17.70 5.68 0.75
CA ARG A 155 18.69 6.28 -0.14
C ARG A 155 19.00 7.69 0.29
N PHE A 156 20.27 8.07 0.16
CA PHE A 156 20.73 9.41 0.47
C PHE A 156 20.38 10.40 -0.65
N ARG A 157 20.22 11.67 -0.26
CA ARG A 157 20.06 12.81 -1.17
C ARG A 157 21.23 13.77 -0.99
N ASP A 158 21.39 14.70 -1.93
CA ASP A 158 22.39 15.76 -1.87
C ASP A 158 22.40 16.54 -0.53
N LYS A 159 21.22 16.85 0.02
CA LYS A 159 21.07 17.53 1.32
C LYS A 159 21.61 16.74 2.52
N ASN A 160 21.74 15.42 2.37
CA ASN A 160 22.25 14.52 3.40
C ASN A 160 23.76 14.30 3.28
N HIS A 161 24.39 14.85 2.24
CA HIS A 161 25.76 14.54 1.85
C HIS A 161 26.69 15.71 2.10
N THR A 162 27.86 15.42 2.67
CA THR A 162 29.01 16.34 2.74
C THR A 162 30.24 15.65 2.18
N ARG A 163 30.95 16.30 1.25
CA ARG A 163 32.23 15.77 0.76
C ARG A 163 33.31 16.00 1.81
N ILE A 164 34.12 14.99 2.06
CA ILE A 164 35.33 15.09 2.90
C ILE A 164 36.55 14.99 1.99
N GLY A 165 37.60 15.74 2.34
CA GLY A 165 38.85 15.78 1.57
C GLY A 165 39.77 14.59 1.85
N ASP A 166 39.91 14.20 3.12
CA ASP A 166 40.81 13.13 3.55
C ASP A 166 40.31 12.47 4.85
N ILE A 167 40.78 11.25 5.12
CA ILE A 167 40.53 10.53 6.39
C ILE A 167 41.67 10.87 7.35
N MET A 168 41.35 11.29 8.58
CA MET A 168 42.35 11.78 9.53
C MET A 168 43.09 10.69 10.32
N ALA A 169 42.59 9.44 10.30
CA ALA A 169 43.21 8.33 11.01
C ALA A 169 44.62 8.06 10.46
N GLU A 170 45.60 7.89 11.35
CA GLU A 170 46.98 7.64 10.94
C GLU A 170 47.07 6.36 10.10
N GLY A 171 47.82 6.40 9.00
CA GLY A 171 47.97 5.26 8.09
C GLY A 171 46.79 5.02 7.13
N ALA A 172 45.77 5.89 7.10
CA ALA A 172 44.67 5.76 6.16
C ALA A 172 45.14 5.91 4.69
N PRO A 173 44.63 5.06 3.78
CA PRO A 173 44.94 5.17 2.35
C PRO A 173 44.30 6.43 1.76
N ARG A 174 44.90 6.95 0.69
CA ARG A 174 44.29 8.05 -0.07
C ARG A 174 43.20 7.52 -0.98
N LEU A 175 41.95 7.81 -0.62
CA LEU A 175 40.77 7.39 -1.37
C LEU A 175 40.24 8.52 -2.24
N ARG A 176 39.83 8.21 -3.48
CA ARG A 176 39.32 9.22 -4.44
C ARG A 176 38.00 9.84 -4.00
N GLU A 177 37.13 9.03 -3.41
CA GLU A 177 35.79 9.43 -3.03
C GLU A 177 35.58 9.23 -1.53
N ILE A 178 35.51 10.32 -0.77
CA ILE A 178 35.13 10.28 0.65
C ILE A 178 33.88 11.14 0.84
N ALA A 179 32.88 10.57 1.50
CA ALA A 179 31.59 11.19 1.70
C ALA A 179 31.05 10.91 3.10
N LEU A 180 30.47 11.94 3.70
CA LEU A 180 29.74 11.87 4.94
C LEU A 180 28.26 11.96 4.65
N PHE A 181 27.51 10.97 5.13
CA PHE A 181 26.07 10.86 4.95
C PHE A 181 25.35 10.94 6.30
N GLU A 182 24.48 11.93 6.42
CA GLU A 182 23.51 12.00 7.51
C GLU A 182 22.30 11.13 7.19
N VAL A 183 21.91 10.30 8.14
CA VAL A 183 20.72 9.46 7.98
C VAL A 183 19.48 10.35 7.82
N PRO A 184 18.66 10.17 6.76
CA PRO A 184 17.50 11.03 6.52
C PRO A 184 16.48 11.01 7.66
N ASP A 185 15.88 12.18 7.92
CA ASP A 185 14.74 12.32 8.85
C ASP A 185 13.63 11.30 8.48
N GLY A 186 13.19 10.50 9.46
CA GLY A 186 12.11 9.51 9.30
C GLY A 186 12.57 8.07 9.03
N PHE A 187 13.87 7.82 8.86
CA PHE A 187 14.42 6.46 8.90
C PHE A 187 14.90 6.15 10.31
N GLY A 188 14.26 5.20 11.00
CA GLY A 188 14.56 4.81 12.38
C GLY A 188 15.82 3.95 12.46
N PHE A 189 16.98 4.57 12.25
CA PHE A 189 18.26 3.89 12.23
C PHE A 189 18.88 3.81 13.63
N ASP A 190 19.17 2.58 14.07
CA ASP A 190 19.90 2.31 15.30
C ASP A 190 21.29 1.77 15.00
N VAL A 191 22.33 2.49 15.42
CA VAL A 191 23.72 2.11 15.14
C VAL A 191 24.18 0.89 15.96
N THR A 192 23.50 0.57 17.07
CA THR A 192 23.89 -0.56 17.93
C THR A 192 23.39 -1.90 17.41
N GLU A 193 22.42 -1.88 16.48
CA GLU A 193 21.91 -3.06 15.79
C GLU A 193 22.67 -3.32 14.48
N PRO A 194 22.70 -4.57 13.98
CA PRO A 194 23.28 -4.86 12.66
C PRO A 194 22.57 -4.12 11.52
N TRP A 195 23.33 -3.67 10.53
CA TRP A 195 22.81 -3.01 9.33
C TRP A 195 23.72 -3.28 8.13
N ASP A 196 23.20 -3.11 6.92
CA ASP A 196 23.95 -3.31 5.67
C ASP A 196 24.00 -2.01 4.85
N LEU A 197 25.15 -1.71 4.26
CA LEU A 197 25.23 -0.75 3.16
C LEU A 197 25.18 -1.53 1.85
N GLN A 198 24.06 -1.42 1.12
CA GLN A 198 23.89 -2.06 -0.17
C GLN A 198 24.49 -1.20 -1.28
N LEU A 199 25.45 -1.75 -2.02
CA LEU A 199 26.01 -1.21 -3.26
C LEU A 199 25.26 -1.79 -4.47
N LEU A 200 24.60 -0.94 -5.23
CA LEU A 200 23.94 -1.28 -6.49
C LEU A 200 24.89 -1.01 -7.66
N VAL A 201 25.48 -2.07 -8.17
CA VAL A 201 26.30 -2.06 -9.39
C VAL A 201 25.39 -2.08 -10.61
N GLN A 202 25.63 -1.15 -11.54
CA GLN A 202 24.86 -0.97 -12.77
C GLN A 202 25.79 -0.99 -13.98
N ARG A 203 25.52 -1.87 -14.95
CA ARG A 203 26.20 -1.90 -16.26
C ARG A 203 25.21 -1.62 -17.38
N GLY A 204 25.50 -0.61 -18.18
CA GLY A 204 24.74 -0.31 -19.40
C GLY A 204 25.30 -1.09 -20.59
N PHE A 205 24.46 -1.66 -21.44
CA PHE A 205 24.89 -2.44 -22.62
C PHE A 205 24.14 -2.05 -23.91
N GLY A 206 23.62 -0.83 -23.93
CA GLY A 206 22.92 -0.23 -25.05
C GLY A 206 22.59 1.23 -24.74
N ALA A 207 21.95 1.93 -25.67
CA ALA A 207 21.60 3.34 -25.48
C ALA A 207 20.62 3.57 -24.30
N ARG A 208 19.83 2.56 -23.93
CA ARG A 208 18.86 2.62 -22.82
C ARG A 208 18.86 1.39 -21.91
N ASP A 209 19.60 0.35 -22.26
CA ASP A 209 19.56 -0.93 -21.56
C ASP A 209 20.60 -0.97 -20.44
N LYS A 210 20.16 -1.32 -19.23
CA LYS A 210 20.99 -1.46 -18.04
C LYS A 210 20.62 -2.74 -17.29
N ALA A 211 21.61 -3.44 -16.76
CA ALA A 211 21.42 -4.51 -15.78
C ALA A 211 22.06 -4.08 -14.46
N ASN A 212 21.49 -4.55 -13.35
CA ASN A 212 21.96 -4.19 -12.02
C ASN A 212 22.16 -5.43 -11.13
N ILE A 213 23.18 -5.39 -10.29
CA ILE A 213 23.47 -6.38 -9.25
C ILE A 213 23.69 -5.65 -7.94
N SER A 214 23.27 -6.26 -6.83
CA SER A 214 23.43 -5.71 -5.49
C SER A 214 24.43 -6.53 -4.67
N TYR A 215 25.36 -5.82 -4.05
CA TYR A 215 26.30 -6.34 -3.06
C TYR A 215 26.00 -5.69 -1.71
N ASP A 216 25.98 -6.48 -0.65
CA ASP A 216 25.63 -6.02 0.68
C ASP A 216 26.89 -6.01 1.55
N LEU A 217 27.23 -4.85 2.13
CA LEU A 217 28.31 -4.71 3.10
C LEU A 217 27.71 -4.62 4.50
N GLY A 218 27.70 -5.75 5.20
CA GLY A 218 27.17 -5.83 6.56
C GLY A 218 28.08 -5.19 7.61
N TYR A 219 27.47 -4.53 8.58
CA TYR A 219 28.11 -3.84 9.68
C TYR A 219 27.44 -4.22 11.01
N SER A 220 28.27 -4.45 12.03
CA SER A 220 27.87 -4.59 13.42
C SER A 220 28.83 -3.77 14.27
N LEU A 221 28.30 -2.96 15.17
CA LEU A 221 29.11 -2.10 16.03
C LEU A 221 29.92 -2.97 17.01
N PRO A 222 31.26 -2.81 17.08
CA PRO A 222 32.07 -3.57 18.03
C PRO A 222 31.62 -3.35 19.48
N GLU A 223 31.57 -4.43 20.26
CA GLU A 223 31.06 -4.43 21.64
C GLU A 223 31.79 -3.44 22.55
N LYS A 224 33.05 -3.13 22.25
CA LYS A 224 33.83 -2.14 23.01
C LYS A 224 33.23 -0.74 23.01
N TYR A 225 32.38 -0.39 22.03
CA TYR A 225 31.69 0.90 21.96
C TYR A 225 30.29 0.87 22.58
N LEU A 226 29.87 -0.27 23.13
CA LEU A 226 28.59 -0.40 23.82
C LEU A 226 28.82 -0.19 25.32
N ALA A 227 27.90 0.53 25.96
CA ALA A 227 27.96 0.76 27.40
C ALA A 227 27.86 -0.59 28.15
N LYS A 228 28.75 -0.79 29.14
CA LYS A 228 28.72 -1.99 29.99
C LYS A 228 27.45 -2.02 30.82
N GLN A 229 26.66 -3.07 30.66
CA GLN A 229 25.49 -3.31 31.49
C GLN A 229 25.89 -3.70 32.92
N PRO A 230 25.11 -3.30 33.95
CA PRO A 230 25.17 -3.94 35.26
C PRO A 230 24.77 -5.41 35.13
N GLU A 231 25.66 -6.30 35.56
CA GLU A 231 25.48 -7.75 35.59
C GLU A 231 24.18 -8.12 36.35
N PRO A 232 23.22 -8.85 35.73
CA PRO A 232 22.06 -9.36 36.45
C PRO A 232 22.52 -10.39 37.49
N ALA A 233 21.98 -10.30 38.70
CA ALA A 233 22.27 -11.22 39.80
C ALA A 233 22.10 -12.69 39.38
N PRO A 234 22.96 -13.61 39.85
CA PRO A 234 22.97 -15.00 39.39
C PRO A 234 21.67 -15.70 39.80
N VAL A 235 20.85 -16.05 38.80
CA VAL A 235 19.71 -16.96 38.98
C VAL A 235 20.25 -18.39 38.95
N GLN A 236 19.85 -19.19 39.94
CA GLN A 236 20.28 -20.56 40.15
C GLN A 236 19.99 -21.46 38.93
N PRO A 237 20.81 -22.51 38.67
CA PRO A 237 20.63 -23.34 37.49
C PRO A 237 19.36 -24.18 37.61
N ALA A 238 18.40 -23.96 36.72
CA ALA A 238 17.31 -24.90 36.50
C ALA A 238 17.88 -26.17 35.84
N VAL A 239 17.53 -27.31 36.42
CA VAL A 239 17.95 -28.65 36.01
C VAL A 239 17.68 -28.90 34.53
N SER A 240 18.73 -29.23 33.79
CA SER A 240 18.68 -29.71 32.42
C SER A 240 18.04 -31.10 32.35
N ILE A 241 16.80 -31.18 31.86
CA ILE A 241 16.26 -32.44 31.33
C ILE A 241 16.75 -32.53 29.88
N ALA A 242 17.88 -33.20 29.70
CA ALA A 242 18.27 -33.73 28.41
C ALA A 242 17.47 -35.03 28.14
N ASP A 243 17.23 -35.29 26.86
CA ASP A 243 16.71 -36.53 26.26
C ASP A 243 15.21 -36.84 26.39
N ALA A 244 14.44 -36.20 25.51
CA ALA A 244 13.27 -36.85 24.91
C ALA A 244 13.21 -36.53 23.40
N PRO A 245 13.01 -37.52 22.51
CA PRO A 245 12.94 -37.27 21.08
C PRO A 245 11.68 -36.45 20.75
N ARG A 246 11.89 -35.22 20.28
CA ARG A 246 10.80 -34.32 19.89
C ARG A 246 10.21 -34.81 18.56
N GLN A 247 9.03 -35.41 18.63
CA GLN A 247 8.19 -35.65 17.46
C GLN A 247 7.72 -34.32 16.85
N PRO A 248 7.53 -34.23 15.53
CA PRO A 248 7.04 -33.02 14.88
C PRO A 248 5.58 -32.79 15.29
N GLN A 249 5.31 -31.69 16.02
CA GLN A 249 3.96 -31.27 16.37
C GLN A 249 3.39 -30.26 15.35
N PRO A 250 2.06 -30.26 15.12
CA PRO A 250 1.42 -29.44 14.11
C PRO A 250 1.31 -27.98 14.55
N VAL A 251 1.50 -27.07 13.60
CA VAL A 251 1.33 -25.62 13.78
C VAL A 251 -0.16 -25.30 13.96
N GLY A 252 -0.57 -24.83 15.14
CA GLY A 252 -1.98 -24.53 15.39
C GLY A 252 -2.37 -23.81 16.68
N GLU A 253 -1.53 -23.74 17.71
CA GLU A 253 -1.90 -23.07 18.96
C GLU A 253 -0.79 -22.14 19.43
N ALA A 254 -0.99 -20.83 19.22
CA ALA A 254 -0.23 -19.81 19.93
C ALA A 254 -0.69 -19.83 21.38
N ASN A 255 0.21 -20.11 22.32
CA ASN A 255 -0.11 -20.07 23.73
C ASN A 255 -0.17 -18.62 24.21
N ALA A 256 -1.06 -18.33 25.16
CA ALA A 256 -1.22 -16.99 25.75
C ALA A 256 0.06 -16.43 26.40
N ALA A 257 1.08 -17.27 26.63
CA ALA A 257 2.40 -16.87 27.11
C ALA A 257 3.26 -16.18 26.02
N ASP A 258 3.05 -16.48 24.73
CA ASP A 258 3.79 -15.85 23.62
C ASP A 258 3.30 -14.42 23.31
N ILE A 259 2.16 -14.02 23.88
CA ILE A 259 1.57 -12.68 23.71
C ILE A 259 2.12 -11.66 24.72
N LEU A 260 2.76 -12.12 25.81
CA LEU A 260 3.15 -11.26 26.94
C LEU A 260 4.63 -11.40 27.37
N GLY A 261 5.50 -12.00 26.55
CA GLY A 261 6.93 -12.18 26.85
C GLY A 261 7.86 -11.69 25.73
N GLU A 262 8.99 -11.10 26.13
CA GLU A 262 10.01 -10.33 25.38
C GLU A 262 10.68 -11.02 24.16
N GLY A 263 9.88 -11.40 23.17
CA GLY A 263 10.34 -11.95 21.89
C GLY A 263 9.35 -11.65 20.78
N ASN A 264 8.80 -10.42 20.76
CA ASN A 264 7.74 -10.03 19.85
C ASN A 264 8.14 -10.34 18.39
N PRO A 265 7.42 -11.26 17.70
CA PRO A 265 7.75 -11.63 16.33
C PRO A 265 7.68 -10.40 15.41
N LEU A 266 8.44 -10.40 14.31
CA LEU A 266 8.64 -9.24 13.43
C LEU A 266 7.33 -8.54 13.04
N TRP A 267 6.25 -9.30 12.86
CA TRP A 267 4.95 -8.73 12.56
C TRP A 267 4.38 -7.89 13.72
N VAL A 268 4.58 -8.25 14.99
CA VAL A 268 4.12 -7.44 16.14
C VAL A 268 4.82 -6.08 16.14
N ARG A 269 6.14 -6.06 15.95
CA ARG A 269 6.90 -4.80 15.83
C ARG A 269 6.39 -3.94 14.66
N MET A 270 6.07 -4.56 13.52
CA MET A 270 5.48 -3.84 12.37
C MET A 270 4.10 -3.26 12.66
N TRP A 271 3.28 -3.92 13.49
CA TRP A 271 1.99 -3.42 13.95
C TRP A 271 2.14 -2.28 14.96
N GLU A 272 3.11 -2.37 15.87
CA GLU A 272 3.42 -1.30 16.82
C GLU A 272 3.92 -0.04 16.12
N MET A 273 4.87 -0.18 15.19
CA MET A 273 5.39 0.94 14.40
C MET A 273 4.29 1.60 13.54
N ASN A 274 3.34 0.82 13.02
CA ASN A 274 2.23 1.33 12.22
C ASN A 274 0.95 1.59 13.03
N ARG A 275 1.02 1.68 14.36
CA ARG A 275 -0.16 1.77 15.24
C ARG A 275 -1.11 2.90 14.84
N ALA A 276 -0.58 4.08 14.49
CA ALA A 276 -1.41 5.21 14.04
C ALA A 276 -2.20 4.86 12.76
N ASN A 277 -1.53 4.27 11.76
CA ASN A 277 -2.16 3.87 10.51
C ASN A 277 -3.19 2.74 10.71
N VAL A 278 -2.90 1.80 11.61
CA VAL A 278 -3.82 0.73 12.00
C VAL A 278 -5.10 1.32 12.62
N VAL A 279 -4.96 2.22 13.59
CA VAL A 279 -6.11 2.87 14.26
C VAL A 279 -6.96 3.66 13.28
N ILE A 280 -6.33 4.43 12.38
CA ILE A 280 -7.06 5.22 11.37
C ILE A 280 -7.80 4.30 10.40
N THR A 281 -7.17 3.21 9.95
CA THR A 281 -7.81 2.23 9.05
C THR A 281 -8.99 1.53 9.73
N ALA A 282 -8.81 1.08 10.97
CA ALA A 282 -9.86 0.45 11.76
C ALA A 282 -11.03 1.41 12.00
N PHE A 283 -10.75 2.68 12.28
CA PHE A 283 -11.77 3.72 12.40
C PHE A 283 -12.51 3.92 11.08
N ALA A 284 -11.81 4.03 9.95
CA ALA A 284 -12.43 4.18 8.63
C ALA A 284 -13.36 3.00 8.29
N ILE A 285 -12.93 1.77 8.56
CA ILE A 285 -13.75 0.56 8.38
C ILE A 285 -14.96 0.58 9.33
N THR A 286 -14.78 0.98 10.58
CA THR A 286 -15.88 1.10 11.55
C THR A 286 -16.91 2.12 11.10
N VAL A 287 -16.47 3.27 10.59
CA VAL A 287 -17.34 4.29 9.98
C VAL A 287 -18.10 3.70 8.79
N LEU A 288 -17.43 2.95 7.91
CA LEU A 288 -18.07 2.30 6.77
C LEU A 288 -19.14 1.29 7.19
N VAL A 289 -18.84 0.47 8.19
CA VAL A 289 -19.83 -0.47 8.78
C VAL A 289 -21.02 0.30 9.35
N GLY A 290 -20.77 1.41 10.05
CA GLY A 290 -21.81 2.33 10.51
C GLY A 290 -22.67 2.88 9.36
N ILE A 291 -22.06 3.30 8.25
CA ILE A 291 -22.77 3.78 7.05
C ILE A 291 -23.72 2.70 6.52
N PHE A 292 -23.29 1.45 6.45
CA PHE A 292 -24.14 0.35 5.99
C PHE A 292 -25.26 0.00 6.98
N PHE A 293 -24.97 0.03 8.29
CA PHE A 293 -25.98 -0.23 9.32
C PHE A 293 -27.08 0.85 9.32
N PHE A 294 -26.69 2.12 9.22
CA PHE A 294 -27.59 3.27 9.20
C PHE A 294 -28.05 3.70 7.79
N GLN A 295 -27.84 2.85 6.77
CA GLN A 295 -28.06 3.19 5.36
C GLN A 295 -29.46 3.81 5.10
N ASN A 296 -30.52 3.24 5.68
CA ASN A 296 -31.90 3.66 5.43
C ASN A 296 -32.18 5.08 5.95
N SER A 297 -31.49 5.50 7.02
CA SER A 297 -31.62 6.86 7.56
C SER A 297 -30.80 7.84 6.74
N LEU A 298 -29.58 7.45 6.37
CA LEU A 298 -28.65 8.29 5.60
C LEU A 298 -29.21 8.64 4.22
N VAL A 299 -29.70 7.66 3.47
CA VAL A 299 -30.17 7.86 2.09
C VAL A 299 -31.47 8.68 1.99
N ARG A 300 -32.22 8.84 3.08
CA ARG A 300 -33.37 9.78 3.13
C ARG A 300 -32.94 11.23 3.05
N HIS A 301 -31.67 11.54 3.29
CA HIS A 301 -31.13 12.90 3.24
C HIS A 301 -30.10 12.97 2.09
N PRO A 302 -30.55 13.05 0.83
CA PRO A 302 -29.73 12.81 -0.35
C PRO A 302 -28.52 13.76 -0.45
N ARG A 303 -28.69 15.03 -0.05
CA ARG A 303 -27.59 16.01 -0.03
C ARG A 303 -26.49 15.60 0.95
N PHE A 304 -26.87 15.23 2.17
CA PHE A 304 -25.93 14.79 3.20
C PHE A 304 -25.22 13.50 2.77
N PHE A 305 -25.97 12.52 2.28
CA PHE A 305 -25.43 11.25 1.81
C PHE A 305 -24.41 11.44 0.66
N THR A 306 -24.73 12.30 -0.31
CA THR A 306 -23.83 12.59 -1.45
C THR A 306 -22.50 13.18 -0.97
N TRP A 307 -22.55 14.15 -0.04
CA TRP A 307 -21.34 14.74 0.54
C TRP A 307 -20.56 13.74 1.37
N LEU A 308 -21.23 12.99 2.25
CA LEU A 308 -20.62 11.94 3.08
C LEU A 308 -19.87 10.92 2.21
N ARG A 309 -20.51 10.44 1.15
CA ARG A 309 -19.91 9.49 0.20
C ARG A 309 -18.67 10.09 -0.48
N ARG A 310 -18.77 11.31 -1.01
CA ARG A 310 -17.65 11.99 -1.68
C ARG A 310 -16.47 12.23 -0.74
N SER A 311 -16.75 12.69 0.48
CA SER A 311 -15.73 12.87 1.52
C SER A 311 -15.04 11.57 1.90
N TYR A 312 -15.82 10.48 2.07
CA TYR A 312 -15.26 9.16 2.37
C TYR A 312 -14.37 8.64 1.23
N LEU A 313 -14.83 8.74 -0.02
CA LEU A 313 -14.04 8.32 -1.18
C LEU A 313 -12.76 9.16 -1.34
N LEU A 314 -12.83 10.47 -1.09
CA LEU A 314 -11.66 11.34 -1.12
C LEU A 314 -10.65 10.95 -0.04
N PHE A 315 -11.14 10.68 1.18
CA PHE A 315 -10.30 10.19 2.28
C PHE A 315 -9.61 8.88 1.90
N ILE A 316 -10.34 7.88 1.39
CA ILE A 316 -9.76 6.60 0.96
C ILE A 316 -8.74 6.79 -0.17
N LEU A 317 -9.03 7.63 -1.17
CA LEU A 317 -8.10 7.88 -2.28
C LEU A 317 -6.79 8.50 -1.79
N VAL A 318 -6.88 9.56 -0.99
CA VAL A 318 -5.70 10.34 -0.57
C VAL A 318 -4.92 9.59 0.52
N TRP A 319 -5.61 9.14 1.56
CA TRP A 319 -4.97 8.57 2.74
C TRP A 319 -4.61 7.09 2.55
N LEU A 320 -5.57 6.25 2.15
CA LEU A 320 -5.31 4.81 1.96
C LEU A 320 -4.50 4.56 0.69
N GLY A 321 -4.87 5.25 -0.40
CA GLY A 321 -4.20 5.16 -1.70
C GLY A 321 -2.86 5.88 -1.76
N PHE A 322 -2.85 7.21 -1.87
CA PHE A 322 -1.62 7.96 -2.16
C PHE A 322 -0.63 8.08 -0.99
N TYR A 323 -1.10 8.07 0.25
CA TYR A 323 -0.24 8.19 1.42
C TYR A 323 0.30 6.83 1.88
N ASN A 324 -0.58 5.86 2.17
CA ASN A 324 -0.18 4.54 2.66
C ASN A 324 0.16 3.51 1.56
N ASN A 325 -0.20 3.76 0.29
CA ASN A 325 -0.07 2.79 -0.81
C ASN A 325 -0.73 1.42 -0.51
N ALA A 326 -1.72 1.41 0.37
CA ALA A 326 -2.41 0.21 0.80
C ALA A 326 -3.53 -0.10 -0.20
N GLN A 327 -3.20 -0.86 -1.24
CA GLN A 327 -4.14 -1.26 -2.28
C GLN A 327 -4.14 -2.77 -2.48
N LEU A 328 -5.34 -3.35 -2.48
CA LEU A 328 -5.52 -4.74 -2.91
C LEU A 328 -5.43 -4.82 -4.45
N SER A 329 -4.71 -5.82 -4.93
CA SER A 329 -4.47 -6.12 -6.34
C SER A 329 -4.79 -7.58 -6.62
N VAL A 330 -4.91 -7.95 -7.90
CA VAL A 330 -5.04 -9.37 -8.28
C VAL A 330 -3.84 -10.18 -7.82
N VAL A 331 -2.64 -9.59 -7.81
CA VAL A 331 -1.41 -10.25 -7.33
C VAL A 331 -1.59 -10.76 -5.91
N ASN A 332 -2.19 -9.98 -5.01
CA ASN A 332 -2.44 -10.43 -3.63
C ASN A 332 -3.36 -11.66 -3.58
N VAL A 333 -4.37 -11.73 -4.46
CA VAL A 333 -5.27 -12.90 -4.57
C VAL A 333 -4.48 -14.12 -5.06
N LEU A 334 -3.64 -13.93 -6.08
CA LEU A 334 -2.82 -14.99 -6.67
C LEU A 334 -1.77 -15.50 -5.68
N THR A 335 -1.06 -14.61 -4.98
CA THR A 335 -0.11 -14.96 -3.92
C THR A 335 -0.78 -15.70 -2.78
N PHE A 336 -1.96 -15.25 -2.33
CA PHE A 336 -2.72 -15.95 -1.31
C PHE A 336 -3.13 -17.36 -1.76
N THR A 337 -3.65 -17.49 -2.98
CA THR A 337 -4.08 -18.79 -3.51
C THR A 337 -2.90 -19.74 -3.73
N ASN A 338 -1.77 -19.23 -4.22
CA ASN A 338 -0.56 -20.02 -4.40
C ASN A 338 0.02 -20.47 -3.05
N SER A 339 0.03 -19.58 -2.04
CA SER A 339 0.45 -19.94 -0.67
C SER A 339 -0.44 -21.03 -0.06
N LEU A 340 -1.74 -21.04 -0.32
CA LEU A 340 -2.61 -22.15 0.13
C LEU A 340 -2.24 -23.49 -0.51
N ILE A 341 -1.68 -23.50 -1.71
CA ILE A 341 -1.28 -24.72 -2.44
C ILE A 341 0.13 -25.18 -2.03
N THR A 342 1.05 -24.24 -1.82
CA THR A 342 2.49 -24.52 -1.63
C THR A 342 2.94 -24.54 -0.16
N GLY A 343 2.08 -24.12 0.78
CA GLY A 343 2.37 -24.04 2.21
C GLY A 343 2.00 -22.66 2.75
N PHE A 344 1.07 -22.63 3.71
CA PHE A 344 0.50 -21.40 4.21
C PHE A 344 1.30 -20.83 5.38
N ASN A 345 1.88 -19.63 5.20
CA ASN A 345 2.69 -18.94 6.21
C ASN A 345 2.02 -17.62 6.64
N TRP A 346 1.47 -17.58 7.86
CA TRP A 346 0.76 -16.40 8.40
C TRP A 346 1.64 -15.15 8.54
N GLU A 347 2.94 -15.32 8.83
CA GLU A 347 3.86 -14.20 9.05
C GLU A 347 3.94 -13.25 7.85
N PHE A 348 3.93 -13.78 6.63
CA PHE A 348 4.01 -12.98 5.41
C PHE A 348 2.82 -12.02 5.28
N PHE A 349 1.62 -12.48 5.66
CA PHE A 349 0.40 -11.67 5.60
C PHE A 349 0.36 -10.64 6.74
N LEU A 350 0.82 -11.02 7.93
CA LEU A 350 0.83 -10.14 9.12
C LEU A 350 1.90 -9.04 9.03
N THR A 351 2.92 -9.21 8.20
CA THR A 351 3.99 -8.22 7.93
C THR A 351 3.43 -6.90 7.37
N SER A 352 2.29 -6.92 6.65
CA SER A 352 1.63 -5.71 6.17
C SER A 352 0.30 -5.47 6.91
N PRO A 353 0.31 -4.77 8.05
CA PRO A 353 -0.87 -4.62 8.92
C PRO A 353 -2.08 -4.04 8.20
N LEU A 354 -1.87 -2.99 7.37
CA LEU A 354 -2.94 -2.35 6.61
C LEU A 354 -3.59 -3.30 5.61
N ILE A 355 -2.77 -4.03 4.83
CA ILE A 355 -3.27 -4.97 3.82
C ILE A 355 -4.01 -6.13 4.49
N PHE A 356 -3.51 -6.61 5.62
CA PHE A 356 -4.16 -7.64 6.42
C PHE A 356 -5.54 -7.19 6.93
N ILE A 357 -5.62 -6.00 7.54
CA ILE A 357 -6.89 -5.42 8.03
C ILE A 357 -7.86 -5.22 6.86
N LEU A 358 -7.39 -4.75 5.72
CA LEU A 358 -8.21 -4.61 4.52
C LEU A 358 -8.73 -5.98 4.06
N TRP A 359 -7.88 -7.00 3.95
CA TRP A 359 -8.31 -8.36 3.60
C TRP A 359 -9.34 -8.92 4.56
N ALA A 360 -9.15 -8.76 5.87
CA ALA A 360 -10.11 -9.16 6.89
C ALA A 360 -11.45 -8.43 6.70
N SER A 361 -11.41 -7.12 6.41
CA SER A 361 -12.61 -6.33 6.12
C SER A 361 -13.29 -6.74 4.82
N VAL A 362 -12.54 -7.14 3.80
CA VAL A 362 -13.08 -7.65 2.53
C VAL A 362 -13.74 -9.01 2.76
N ALA A 363 -13.10 -9.91 3.51
CA ALA A 363 -13.67 -11.20 3.86
C ALA A 363 -14.99 -11.05 4.63
N ALA A 364 -15.03 -10.17 5.65
CA ALA A 364 -16.26 -9.85 6.37
C ALA A 364 -17.30 -9.19 5.43
N GLY A 365 -16.88 -8.23 4.61
CA GLY A 365 -17.75 -7.55 3.65
C GLY A 365 -18.40 -8.51 2.65
N LEU A 366 -17.64 -9.48 2.13
CA LEU A 366 -18.11 -10.52 1.21
C LEU A 366 -19.23 -11.35 1.84
N LEU A 367 -19.12 -11.70 3.12
CA LEU A 367 -20.11 -12.50 3.84
C LEU A 367 -21.45 -11.76 4.00
N PHE A 368 -21.42 -10.47 4.36
CA PHE A 368 -22.63 -9.70 4.69
C PHE A 368 -23.23 -8.92 3.51
N TRP A 369 -22.40 -8.29 2.68
CA TRP A 369 -22.82 -7.38 1.59
C TRP A 369 -22.25 -7.77 0.21
N GLY A 370 -21.47 -8.84 0.11
CA GLY A 370 -20.76 -9.21 -1.12
C GLY A 370 -19.56 -8.28 -1.38
N ARG A 371 -19.15 -8.11 -2.65
CA ARG A 371 -17.93 -7.34 -2.99
C ARG A 371 -18.09 -5.81 -2.93
N GLY A 372 -19.32 -5.35 -2.72
CA GLY A 372 -19.70 -3.96 -2.77
C GLY A 372 -18.96 -3.02 -1.80
N PRO A 373 -18.80 -3.39 -0.51
CA PRO A 373 -18.02 -2.60 0.45
C PRO A 373 -16.59 -2.29 -0.03
N PHE A 374 -15.94 -3.26 -0.67
CA PHE A 374 -14.59 -3.03 -1.18
C PHE A 374 -14.59 -2.19 -2.46
N CYS A 375 -15.19 -2.69 -3.54
CA CYS A 375 -15.11 -2.05 -4.85
C CYS A 375 -15.78 -0.66 -4.89
N GLY A 376 -16.80 -0.45 -4.05
CA GLY A 376 -17.56 0.78 -3.98
C GLY A 376 -17.01 1.83 -3.02
N TRP A 377 -16.36 1.42 -1.91
CA TRP A 377 -15.99 2.32 -0.81
C TRP A 377 -14.52 2.27 -0.42
N LEU A 378 -13.91 1.08 -0.30
CA LEU A 378 -12.52 0.94 0.17
C LEU A 378 -11.45 0.96 -0.92
N CYS A 379 -11.81 0.66 -2.17
CA CYS A 379 -10.84 0.61 -3.28
C CYS A 379 -10.40 2.03 -3.71
N PRO A 380 -9.11 2.41 -3.55
CA PRO A 380 -8.64 3.74 -3.92
C PRO A 380 -8.80 4.03 -5.41
N PHE A 381 -8.53 3.05 -6.28
CA PHE A 381 -8.71 3.23 -7.71
C PHE A 381 -10.18 3.38 -8.10
N GLY A 382 -11.09 2.65 -7.43
CA GLY A 382 -12.53 2.84 -7.62
C GLY A 382 -12.98 4.24 -7.20
N ALA A 383 -12.46 4.74 -6.07
CA ALA A 383 -12.69 6.11 -5.60
C ALA A 383 -12.16 7.14 -6.60
N LEU A 384 -10.95 6.93 -7.16
CA LEU A 384 -10.38 7.78 -8.21
C LEU A 384 -11.34 7.90 -9.40
N GLN A 385 -11.83 6.77 -9.93
CA GLN A 385 -12.74 6.77 -11.09
C GLN A 385 -14.08 7.46 -10.81
N GLU A 386 -14.64 7.27 -9.62
CA GLU A 386 -15.90 7.92 -9.26
C GLU A 386 -15.73 9.43 -9.03
N LEU A 387 -14.64 9.85 -8.38
CA LEU A 387 -14.37 11.26 -8.13
C LEU A 387 -14.02 12.02 -9.42
N THR A 388 -13.22 11.42 -10.32
CA THR A 388 -12.92 12.04 -11.62
C THR A 388 -14.15 12.11 -12.52
N ASN A 389 -15.02 11.09 -12.50
CA ASN A 389 -16.28 11.14 -13.24
C ASN A 389 -17.25 12.18 -12.64
N ASN A 390 -17.38 12.28 -11.31
CA ASN A 390 -18.15 13.34 -10.66
C ASN A 390 -17.66 14.74 -11.07
N LEU A 391 -16.33 14.93 -11.16
CA LEU A 391 -15.73 16.16 -11.65
C LEU A 391 -16.05 16.39 -13.14
N ALA A 392 -16.01 15.35 -13.97
CA ALA A 392 -16.37 15.42 -15.38
C ALA A 392 -17.85 15.81 -15.57
N GLN A 393 -18.77 15.24 -14.78
CA GLN A 393 -20.19 15.62 -14.78
C GLN A 393 -20.39 17.08 -14.36
N TRP A 394 -19.62 17.56 -13.36
CA TRP A 394 -19.64 18.97 -12.95
C TRP A 394 -19.13 19.90 -14.07
N LEU A 395 -18.12 19.47 -14.82
CA LEU A 395 -17.62 20.12 -16.04
C LEU A 395 -18.52 19.90 -17.28
N LYS A 396 -19.68 19.25 -17.11
CA LYS A 396 -20.66 18.94 -18.16
C LYS A 396 -20.13 18.06 -19.31
N VAL A 397 -19.16 17.20 -19.04
CA VAL A 397 -18.70 16.17 -19.98
C VAL A 397 -19.85 15.19 -20.26
N PRO A 398 -20.13 14.85 -21.54
CA PRO A 398 -21.24 13.96 -21.89
C PRO A 398 -21.04 12.56 -21.29
N GLN A 399 -22.05 12.07 -20.59
CA GLN A 399 -22.06 10.72 -20.02
C GLN A 399 -22.69 9.74 -21.01
N VAL A 400 -21.94 8.70 -21.39
CA VAL A 400 -22.34 7.69 -22.36
C VAL A 400 -22.82 6.45 -21.60
N LYS A 401 -24.09 6.07 -21.82
CA LYS A 401 -24.63 4.79 -21.34
C LYS A 401 -24.60 3.77 -22.47
N LEU A 402 -24.05 2.60 -22.18
CA LEU A 402 -23.91 1.56 -23.19
C LEU A 402 -25.26 0.83 -23.35
N PRO A 403 -25.63 0.39 -24.57
CA PRO A 403 -26.81 -0.43 -24.75
C PRO A 403 -26.65 -1.75 -23.99
N TRP A 404 -27.73 -2.23 -23.38
CA TRP A 404 -27.71 -3.38 -22.46
C TRP A 404 -27.02 -4.62 -23.05
N GLY A 405 -27.33 -4.97 -24.32
CA GLY A 405 -26.71 -6.13 -24.96
C GLY A 405 -25.19 -6.02 -25.16
N LEU A 406 -24.65 -4.80 -25.30
CA LEU A 406 -23.20 -4.59 -25.35
C LEU A 406 -22.59 -4.68 -23.95
N HIS A 407 -23.26 -4.11 -22.93
CA HIS A 407 -22.84 -4.27 -21.54
C HIS A 407 -22.72 -5.75 -21.14
N GLU A 408 -23.76 -6.53 -21.46
CA GLU A 408 -23.87 -7.95 -21.16
C GLU A 408 -22.84 -8.82 -21.93
N ARG A 409 -22.24 -8.30 -23.00
CA ARG A 409 -21.14 -8.98 -23.69
C ARG A 409 -19.76 -8.56 -23.20
N LEU A 410 -19.62 -7.35 -22.67
CA LEU A 410 -18.33 -6.81 -22.23
C LEU A 410 -17.98 -7.18 -20.78
N TRP A 411 -18.95 -7.32 -19.89
CA TRP A 411 -18.68 -7.67 -18.49
C TRP A 411 -18.03 -9.05 -18.25
N PRO A 412 -18.10 -10.10 -19.11
CA PRO A 412 -17.35 -11.34 -18.88
C PRO A 412 -15.85 -11.15 -19.13
N LEU A 413 -15.45 -10.07 -19.81
CA LEU A 413 -14.05 -9.79 -20.16
C LEU A 413 -13.14 -9.76 -18.93
N LYS A 414 -13.55 -9.12 -17.83
CA LYS A 414 -12.78 -9.12 -16.58
C LYS A 414 -12.60 -10.52 -15.98
N TYR A 415 -13.57 -11.43 -16.17
CA TYR A 415 -13.46 -12.81 -15.72
C TYR A 415 -12.51 -13.60 -16.62
N MET A 416 -12.52 -13.36 -17.93
CA MET A 416 -11.54 -13.95 -18.85
C MET A 416 -10.12 -13.48 -18.53
N ILE A 417 -9.92 -12.19 -18.25
CA ILE A 417 -8.62 -11.64 -17.83
C ILE A 417 -8.18 -12.29 -16.52
N PHE A 418 -9.07 -12.40 -15.52
CA PHE A 418 -8.76 -13.04 -14.25
C PHE A 418 -8.40 -14.53 -14.42
N LEU A 419 -9.20 -15.31 -15.16
CA LEU A 419 -8.93 -16.73 -15.40
C LEU A 419 -7.61 -16.92 -16.18
N GLY A 420 -7.31 -16.05 -17.14
CA GLY A 420 -6.03 -16.04 -17.85
C GLY A 420 -4.86 -15.80 -16.89
N LEU A 421 -4.92 -14.74 -16.08
CA LEU A 421 -3.89 -14.44 -15.07
C LEU A 421 -3.72 -15.55 -14.05
N PHE A 422 -4.84 -16.14 -13.60
CA PHE A 422 -4.83 -17.29 -12.70
C PHE A 422 -4.14 -18.50 -13.33
N GLY A 423 -4.48 -18.84 -14.57
CA GLY A 423 -3.82 -19.91 -15.33
C GLY A 423 -2.32 -19.67 -15.50
N LEU A 424 -1.91 -18.43 -15.84
CA LEU A 424 -0.50 -18.06 -15.92
C LEU A 424 0.20 -18.19 -14.55
N SER A 425 -0.48 -17.84 -13.45
CA SER A 425 0.11 -17.92 -12.10
C SER A 425 0.41 -19.33 -11.64
N LEU A 426 -0.34 -20.32 -12.14
CA LEU A 426 -0.08 -21.74 -11.91
C LEU A 426 1.13 -22.24 -12.71
N TYR A 427 1.41 -21.63 -13.86
CA TYR A 427 2.59 -21.95 -14.68
C TYR A 427 3.85 -21.25 -14.17
N SER A 428 3.78 -19.95 -13.90
CA SER A 428 4.89 -19.14 -13.40
C SER A 428 4.38 -17.88 -12.71
N VAL A 429 4.76 -17.73 -11.43
CA VAL A 429 4.43 -16.55 -10.62
C VAL A 429 5.02 -15.27 -11.26
N ALA A 430 6.25 -15.34 -11.78
CA ALA A 430 6.91 -14.20 -12.40
C ALA A 430 6.19 -13.73 -13.68
N LEU A 431 5.70 -14.66 -14.51
CA LEU A 431 4.91 -14.30 -15.69
C LEU A 431 3.58 -13.66 -15.27
N ALA A 432 2.88 -14.22 -14.29
CA ALA A 432 1.63 -13.64 -13.80
C ALA A 432 1.80 -12.22 -13.26
N GLU A 433 2.93 -11.91 -12.59
CA GLU A 433 3.23 -10.55 -12.13
C GLU A 433 3.42 -9.55 -13.28
N VAL A 434 4.10 -9.96 -14.37
CA VAL A 434 4.26 -9.12 -15.56
C VAL A 434 2.90 -8.87 -16.23
N PHE A 435 2.09 -9.91 -16.42
CA PHE A 435 0.77 -9.75 -17.04
C PHE A 435 -0.24 -9.05 -16.12
N ALA A 436 -0.03 -9.08 -14.80
CA ALA A 436 -0.85 -8.33 -13.84
C ALA A 436 -0.70 -6.80 -13.97
N GLU A 437 0.21 -6.31 -14.82
CA GLU A 437 0.30 -4.89 -15.20
C GLU A 437 -0.92 -4.38 -15.97
N VAL A 438 -1.83 -5.28 -16.39
CA VAL A 438 -3.20 -4.92 -16.79
C VAL A 438 -3.95 -4.15 -15.70
N GLU A 439 -3.50 -4.24 -14.44
CA GLU A 439 -3.97 -3.38 -13.36
C GLU A 439 -3.26 -2.03 -13.36
N PRO A 440 -3.97 -0.91 -13.66
CA PRO A 440 -3.37 0.41 -13.64
C PRO A 440 -3.04 0.89 -12.21
N PHE A 441 -3.24 0.06 -11.18
CA PHE A 441 -3.09 0.39 -9.76
C PHE A 441 -1.66 0.81 -9.41
N LYS A 442 -0.67 0.03 -9.88
CA LYS A 442 0.74 0.33 -9.66
C LYS A 442 1.12 1.69 -10.26
N THR A 443 0.63 1.98 -11.46
CA THR A 443 0.93 3.24 -12.16
C THR A 443 0.19 4.44 -11.55
N SER A 444 -1.12 4.31 -11.29
CA SER A 444 -1.97 5.43 -10.90
C SER A 444 -1.95 5.75 -9.40
N ILE A 445 -1.84 4.74 -8.54
CA ILE A 445 -1.89 4.90 -7.07
C ILE A 445 -0.49 4.83 -6.46
N ILE A 446 0.22 3.71 -6.67
CA ILE A 446 1.51 3.46 -5.99
C ILE A 446 2.61 4.39 -6.52
N LEU A 447 2.77 4.45 -7.84
CA LEU A 447 3.81 5.24 -8.49
C LEU A 447 3.36 6.65 -8.88
N LYS A 448 2.08 7.01 -8.69
CA LYS A 448 1.54 8.36 -8.92
C LYS A 448 1.91 8.93 -10.30
N PHE A 449 1.82 8.09 -11.33
CA PHE A 449 2.19 8.36 -12.73
C PHE A 449 3.69 8.58 -12.98
N ALA A 450 4.57 8.37 -12.00
CA ALA A 450 6.02 8.34 -12.17
C ALA A 450 6.48 6.95 -12.66
N ARG A 451 6.10 6.61 -13.90
CA ARG A 451 6.47 5.35 -14.58
C ARG A 451 6.78 5.61 -16.06
N GLU A 452 7.33 4.61 -16.74
CA GLU A 452 7.55 4.67 -18.19
C GLU A 452 6.28 5.02 -18.97
N TRP A 453 6.46 5.80 -20.04
CA TRP A 453 5.39 6.40 -20.83
C TRP A 453 4.30 5.42 -21.31
N PRO A 454 4.59 4.18 -21.77
CA PRO A 454 3.53 3.26 -22.20
C PRO A 454 2.52 2.94 -21.10
N PHE A 455 2.98 2.72 -19.86
CA PHE A 455 2.11 2.43 -18.72
C PHE A 455 1.29 3.64 -18.30
N VAL A 456 1.89 4.83 -18.36
CA VAL A 456 1.21 6.09 -18.05
C VAL A 456 0.11 6.36 -19.08
N ILE A 457 0.41 6.21 -20.37
CA ILE A 457 -0.57 6.36 -21.47
C ILE A 457 -1.71 5.36 -21.29
N TYR A 458 -1.41 4.10 -20.99
CA TYR A 458 -2.43 3.09 -20.72
C TYR A 458 -3.36 3.48 -19.57
N ALA A 459 -2.79 3.86 -18.41
CA ALA A 459 -3.57 4.29 -17.24
C ALA A 459 -4.42 5.54 -17.54
N LEU A 460 -3.85 6.54 -18.22
CA LEU A 460 -4.56 7.75 -18.61
C LEU A 460 -5.68 7.46 -19.62
N THR A 461 -5.48 6.52 -20.55
CA THR A 461 -6.51 6.10 -21.50
C THR A 461 -7.72 5.50 -20.78
N LEU A 462 -7.47 4.60 -19.80
CA LEU A 462 -8.52 4.00 -18.99
C LEU A 462 -9.26 5.02 -18.12
N LEU A 463 -8.52 5.97 -17.53
CA LEU A 463 -9.12 7.04 -16.74
C LEU A 463 -9.94 8.00 -17.61
N THR A 464 -9.46 8.30 -18.82
CA THR A 464 -10.17 9.14 -19.79
C THR A 464 -11.46 8.47 -20.25
N ALA A 465 -11.43 7.17 -20.56
CA ALA A 465 -12.65 6.40 -20.83
C ALA A 465 -13.62 6.45 -19.64
N GLY A 466 -13.08 6.43 -18.41
CA GLY A 466 -13.81 6.60 -17.16
C GLY A 466 -14.54 7.94 -16.99
N LEU A 467 -14.11 9.00 -17.70
CA LEU A 467 -14.79 10.31 -17.67
C LEU A 467 -16.12 10.31 -18.44
N PHE A 468 -16.22 9.47 -19.48
CA PHE A 468 -17.44 9.32 -20.30
C PHE A 468 -18.32 8.17 -19.80
N ILE A 469 -17.71 7.08 -19.36
CA ILE A 469 -18.40 5.88 -18.84
C ILE A 469 -17.96 5.68 -17.39
N GLU A 470 -18.86 5.94 -16.45
CA GLU A 470 -18.56 5.86 -15.03
C GLU A 470 -17.96 4.49 -14.65
N ARG A 471 -16.80 4.50 -13.99
CA ARG A 471 -16.09 3.30 -13.51
C ARG A 471 -15.79 2.26 -14.62
N PHE A 472 -15.50 2.71 -15.85
CA PHE A 472 -15.20 1.87 -17.02
C PHE A 472 -14.30 0.67 -16.74
N TYR A 473 -13.11 0.89 -16.15
CA TYR A 473 -12.15 -0.19 -15.86
C TYR A 473 -12.72 -1.22 -14.86
N CYS A 474 -13.33 -0.74 -13.76
CA CYS A 474 -13.90 -1.61 -12.73
C CYS A 474 -15.04 -2.49 -13.27
N ARG A 475 -15.75 -2.01 -14.30
CA ARG A 475 -16.87 -2.69 -14.94
C ARG A 475 -16.43 -3.79 -15.91
N TYR A 476 -15.38 -3.54 -16.69
CA TYR A 476 -15.04 -4.41 -17.84
C TYR A 476 -13.68 -5.10 -17.77
N MET A 477 -12.70 -4.55 -17.05
CA MET A 477 -11.31 -5.00 -17.15
C MET A 477 -10.69 -5.42 -15.82
N CYS A 478 -11.28 -5.05 -14.68
CA CYS A 478 -10.67 -5.26 -13.36
C CYS A 478 -10.67 -6.75 -12.92
N PRO A 479 -9.51 -7.44 -12.92
CA PRO A 479 -9.44 -8.85 -12.57
C PRO A 479 -9.64 -9.09 -11.07
N LEU A 480 -9.18 -8.17 -10.20
CA LEU A 480 -9.50 -8.20 -8.78
C LEU A 480 -11.01 -8.16 -8.53
N GLY A 481 -11.74 -7.32 -9.27
CA GLY A 481 -13.20 -7.23 -9.16
C GLY A 481 -13.90 -8.53 -9.57
N ALA A 482 -13.34 -9.26 -10.55
CA ALA A 482 -13.83 -10.58 -10.95
C ALA A 482 -13.54 -11.64 -9.87
N ALA A 483 -12.33 -11.64 -9.29
CA ALA A 483 -11.95 -12.55 -8.22
C ALA A 483 -12.89 -12.43 -7.00
N LEU A 484 -13.19 -11.19 -6.58
CA LEU A 484 -14.08 -10.91 -5.45
C LEU A 484 -15.57 -11.17 -5.76
N ALA A 485 -15.96 -11.21 -7.05
CA ALA A 485 -17.34 -11.48 -7.44
C ALA A 485 -17.74 -12.95 -7.26
N ILE A 486 -16.80 -13.89 -7.37
CA ILE A 486 -17.06 -15.33 -7.22
C ILE A 486 -17.62 -15.68 -5.83
N PRO A 487 -16.94 -15.35 -4.70
CA PRO A 487 -17.48 -15.62 -3.37
C PRO A 487 -18.63 -14.68 -2.99
N GLY A 488 -18.72 -13.49 -3.61
CA GLY A 488 -19.76 -12.50 -3.31
C GLY A 488 -21.20 -12.96 -3.56
N ARG A 489 -21.39 -14.06 -4.29
CA ARG A 489 -22.71 -14.69 -4.50
C ARG A 489 -23.26 -15.37 -3.24
N ILE A 490 -22.39 -15.76 -2.29
CA ILE A 490 -22.72 -16.52 -1.07
C ILE A 490 -23.17 -15.59 0.08
N ARG A 491 -23.44 -14.31 -0.21
CA ARG A 491 -23.84 -13.34 0.82
C ARG A 491 -25.06 -13.83 1.61
N MET A 492 -25.03 -13.59 2.92
CA MET A 492 -26.06 -14.09 3.85
C MET A 492 -27.33 -13.24 3.82
N PHE A 493 -27.26 -11.96 3.41
CA PHE A 493 -28.37 -11.02 3.54
C PHE A 493 -28.55 -10.09 2.31
N GLU A 494 -29.80 -9.82 1.94
CA GLU A 494 -30.16 -8.84 0.92
C GLU A 494 -30.63 -7.52 1.55
N TRP A 495 -29.70 -6.59 1.75
CA TRP A 495 -29.97 -5.34 2.48
C TRP A 495 -30.62 -4.23 1.63
N LEU A 496 -30.70 -4.41 0.30
CA LEU A 496 -31.21 -3.41 -0.64
C LEU A 496 -32.72 -3.58 -0.84
N LYS A 497 -33.53 -2.63 -0.35
CA LYS A 497 -34.99 -2.66 -0.46
C LYS A 497 -35.46 -2.28 -1.85
N ARG A 498 -36.51 -2.94 -2.33
CA ARG A 498 -37.17 -2.65 -3.60
C ARG A 498 -38.68 -2.83 -3.47
N TRP A 499 -39.43 -2.02 -4.22
CA TRP A 499 -40.87 -2.20 -4.36
C TRP A 499 -41.19 -3.28 -5.39
N PRO A 500 -42.35 -3.97 -5.28
CA PRO A 500 -42.76 -4.95 -6.28
C PRO A 500 -42.87 -4.39 -7.70
N GLU A 501 -43.19 -3.10 -7.87
CA GLU A 501 -43.30 -2.48 -9.21
C GLU A 501 -41.93 -2.14 -9.84
N CYS A 502 -40.83 -2.36 -9.11
CA CYS A 502 -39.48 -2.06 -9.60
C CYS A 502 -38.99 -3.15 -10.57
N GLY A 503 -38.95 -2.83 -11.85
CA GLY A 503 -38.63 -3.74 -12.95
C GLY A 503 -39.79 -3.95 -13.92
N SER A 504 -41.02 -3.79 -13.43
CA SER A 504 -42.23 -3.77 -14.26
C SER A 504 -43.36 -3.08 -13.47
N PRO A 505 -43.90 -1.93 -13.91
CA PRO A 505 -43.53 -1.13 -15.09
C PRO A 505 -42.38 -0.13 -14.86
N CYS A 506 -41.83 -0.01 -13.64
CA CYS A 506 -40.84 1.03 -13.32
C CYS A 506 -39.39 0.60 -13.61
N HIS A 507 -38.69 1.31 -14.51
CA HIS A 507 -37.29 1.05 -14.86
C HIS A 507 -36.30 2.15 -14.38
N ARG A 508 -36.72 3.03 -13.47
CA ARG A 508 -35.91 4.19 -13.00
C ARG A 508 -34.56 3.76 -12.41
N CYS A 509 -34.58 2.84 -11.44
CA CYS A 509 -33.35 2.39 -10.77
C CYS A 509 -32.37 1.72 -11.75
N ALA A 510 -32.87 0.98 -12.74
CA ALA A 510 -32.02 0.38 -13.77
C ALA A 510 -31.35 1.43 -14.65
N LYS A 511 -32.12 2.45 -15.09
CA LYS A 511 -31.59 3.55 -15.90
C LYS A 511 -30.60 4.44 -15.15
N GLU A 512 -30.77 4.63 -13.85
CA GLU A 512 -29.91 5.53 -13.05
C GLU A 512 -28.77 4.79 -12.32
N CYS A 513 -28.67 3.47 -12.42
CA CYS A 513 -27.57 2.73 -11.81
C CYS A 513 -26.24 3.09 -12.48
N PRO A 514 -25.24 3.63 -11.75
CA PRO A 514 -23.98 4.11 -12.34
C PRO A 514 -23.16 2.99 -13.00
N VAL A 515 -23.26 1.77 -12.47
CA VAL A 515 -22.54 0.59 -12.97
C VAL A 515 -23.44 -0.36 -13.78
N GLU A 516 -24.71 0.03 -14.02
CA GLU A 516 -25.71 -0.79 -14.74
C GLU A 516 -25.88 -2.21 -14.18
N ALA A 517 -25.69 -2.40 -12.86
CA ALA A 517 -25.82 -3.70 -12.20
C ALA A 517 -27.27 -4.19 -12.04
N ILE A 518 -28.27 -3.41 -12.48
CA ILE A 518 -29.68 -3.74 -12.33
C ILE A 518 -30.23 -4.08 -13.72
N HIS A 519 -30.69 -5.32 -13.87
CA HIS A 519 -31.29 -5.81 -15.11
C HIS A 519 -32.55 -5.00 -15.47
N PRO A 520 -32.89 -4.80 -16.76
CA PRO A 520 -34.14 -4.16 -17.17
C PRO A 520 -35.41 -4.69 -16.49
N GLU A 521 -35.56 -6.01 -16.29
CA GLU A 521 -36.69 -6.59 -15.52
C GLU A 521 -36.58 -6.39 -14.00
N GLY A 522 -35.55 -5.68 -13.55
CA GLY A 522 -35.41 -5.15 -12.20
C GLY A 522 -34.43 -5.91 -11.31
N GLN A 523 -34.05 -7.14 -11.62
CA GLN A 523 -33.19 -7.93 -10.73
C GLN A 523 -31.81 -7.27 -10.54
N ILE A 524 -31.31 -7.24 -9.29
CA ILE A 524 -29.98 -6.71 -9.01
C ILE A 524 -28.95 -7.82 -9.19
N ASN A 525 -28.01 -7.63 -10.09
CA ASN A 525 -26.87 -8.51 -10.21
C ASN A 525 -25.83 -8.19 -9.12
N VAL A 526 -25.77 -9.06 -8.13
CA VAL A 526 -24.87 -8.91 -6.96
C VAL A 526 -23.39 -8.99 -7.33
N ASN A 527 -23.06 -9.69 -8.42
CA ASN A 527 -21.70 -9.80 -8.92
C ASN A 527 -21.24 -8.50 -9.58
N GLU A 528 -22.16 -7.61 -9.95
CA GLU A 528 -21.85 -6.29 -10.53
C GLU A 528 -22.08 -5.12 -9.57
N CYS A 529 -22.98 -5.29 -8.61
CA CYS A 529 -23.36 -4.24 -7.67
C CYS A 529 -22.16 -3.81 -6.79
N ILE A 530 -21.88 -2.51 -6.80
CA ILE A 530 -20.84 -1.89 -5.95
C ILE A 530 -21.38 -1.36 -4.61
N TYR A 531 -22.62 -1.66 -4.24
CA TYR A 531 -23.28 -1.12 -3.04
C TYR A 531 -23.14 0.41 -2.90
N CYS A 532 -23.35 1.15 -3.99
CA CYS A 532 -23.29 2.62 -3.95
C CYS A 532 -24.47 3.28 -3.22
N MET A 533 -25.55 2.52 -3.00
CA MET A 533 -26.82 2.94 -2.40
C MET A 533 -27.60 4.04 -3.15
N HIS A 534 -27.21 4.37 -4.39
CA HIS A 534 -27.98 5.28 -5.25
C HIS A 534 -29.43 4.80 -5.45
N CYS A 535 -29.63 3.50 -5.65
CA CYS A 535 -30.99 2.93 -5.77
C CYS A 535 -31.80 3.03 -4.47
N GLN A 536 -31.16 3.04 -3.29
CA GLN A 536 -31.83 3.22 -2.00
C GLN A 536 -32.19 4.70 -1.76
N GLU A 537 -31.36 5.62 -2.23
CA GLU A 537 -31.69 7.05 -2.28
C GLU A 537 -32.95 7.27 -3.12
N LEU A 538 -32.98 6.71 -4.34
CA LEU A 538 -34.18 6.75 -5.18
C LEU A 538 -35.39 6.09 -4.51
N TYR A 539 -35.21 4.94 -3.86
CA TYR A 539 -36.30 4.21 -3.21
C TYR A 539 -37.07 5.06 -2.18
N HIS A 540 -36.38 5.92 -1.44
CA HIS A 540 -36.97 6.79 -0.42
C HIS A 540 -37.38 8.18 -0.93
N ASP A 541 -37.04 8.54 -2.17
CA ASP A 541 -37.30 9.86 -2.73
C ASP A 541 -38.76 10.03 -3.16
N ASP A 542 -39.45 10.99 -2.53
CA ASP A 542 -40.87 11.24 -2.76
C ASP A 542 -41.17 12.06 -4.03
N GLN A 543 -40.15 12.57 -4.74
CA GLN A 543 -40.26 13.33 -5.98
C GLN A 543 -39.82 12.53 -7.22
N ARG A 544 -38.92 11.56 -7.05
CA ARG A 544 -38.32 10.78 -8.16
C ARG A 544 -38.89 9.37 -8.28
N CYS A 545 -39.26 8.73 -7.18
CA CYS A 545 -39.77 7.36 -7.21
C CYS A 545 -41.28 7.34 -7.51
N PRO A 546 -41.73 6.71 -8.61
CA PRO A 546 -43.16 6.67 -8.96
C PRO A 546 -44.07 6.14 -7.83
N HIS A 547 -43.63 5.09 -7.11
CA HIS A 547 -44.38 4.55 -5.98
C HIS A 547 -44.52 5.58 -4.85
N MET A 548 -43.42 6.22 -4.45
CA MET A 548 -43.46 7.23 -3.37
C MET A 548 -44.22 8.49 -3.77
N ILE A 549 -44.19 8.88 -5.05
CA ILE A 549 -45.03 9.97 -5.58
C ILE A 549 -46.51 9.62 -5.40
N GLN A 550 -46.94 8.40 -5.73
CA GLN A 550 -48.32 7.96 -5.52
C GLN A 550 -48.71 7.98 -4.03
N VAL A 551 -47.83 7.49 -3.15
CA VAL A 551 -48.03 7.54 -1.69
C VAL A 551 -48.16 8.97 -1.19
N ARG A 552 -47.29 9.88 -1.66
CA ARG A 552 -47.31 11.31 -1.31
C ARG A 552 -48.60 11.96 -1.77
N VAL A 553 -48.97 11.81 -3.04
CA VAL A 553 -50.21 12.36 -3.62
C VAL A 553 -51.44 11.82 -2.89
N LYS A 554 -51.47 10.53 -2.50
CA LYS A 554 -52.58 9.96 -1.71
C LYS A 554 -52.67 10.58 -0.30
N ARG A 555 -51.53 10.82 0.36
CA ARG A 555 -51.46 11.51 1.66
C ARG A 555 -51.90 12.96 1.55
N GLU A 556 -51.44 13.69 0.55
CA GLU A 556 -51.85 15.08 0.26
C GLU A 556 -53.35 15.18 -0.01
N LYS A 557 -53.92 14.28 -0.84
CA LYS A 557 -55.37 14.20 -1.07
C LYS A 557 -56.16 13.90 0.20
N PHE A 558 -55.69 12.98 1.04
CA PHE A 558 -56.34 12.65 2.31
C PHE A 558 -56.28 13.82 3.31
N ALA A 559 -55.14 14.49 3.41
CA ALA A 559 -54.96 15.67 4.26
C ALA A 559 -55.84 16.84 3.79
N ALA A 560 -55.94 17.08 2.49
CA ALA A 560 -56.82 18.10 1.92
C ALA A 560 -58.31 17.83 2.22
N ARG A 561 -58.73 16.56 2.17
CA ARG A 561 -60.11 16.16 2.47
C ARG A 561 -60.45 16.27 3.96
N ASN A 562 -59.50 15.98 4.84
CA ASN A 562 -59.70 15.97 6.29
C ASN A 562 -59.23 17.24 7.00
N ALA A 563 -58.81 18.26 6.24
CA ALA A 563 -58.48 19.57 6.80
C ALA A 563 -59.72 20.15 7.50
N PRO A 564 -59.61 20.62 8.76
CA PRO A 564 -60.77 21.06 9.52
C PRO A 564 -61.51 22.19 8.80
N LEU A 565 -62.83 22.03 8.67
CA LEU A 565 -63.78 22.95 8.01
C LEU A 565 -63.78 24.39 8.57
N VAL A 566 -63.05 24.66 9.66
CA VAL A 566 -62.90 26.00 10.23
C VAL A 566 -62.25 26.96 9.23
N ALA A 567 -61.34 26.48 8.37
CA ALA A 567 -60.77 27.29 7.28
C ALA A 567 -61.67 27.41 6.03
N ALA A 568 -62.68 26.54 5.90
CA ALA A 568 -63.64 26.57 4.79
C ALA A 568 -64.84 27.50 5.08
N ALA A 569 -65.18 27.72 6.35
CA ALA A 569 -66.23 28.65 6.77
C ALA A 569 -65.85 30.13 6.53
N GLU A 570 -64.56 30.49 6.61
CA GLU A 570 -64.11 31.89 6.39
C GLU A 570 -63.95 32.27 4.91
N ARG A 571 -63.94 31.32 3.96
CA ARG A 571 -63.66 31.59 2.53
C ARG A 571 -64.83 31.38 1.57
N GLY A 572 -66.04 31.10 2.05
CA GLY A 572 -67.25 31.14 1.22
C GLY A 572 -67.26 30.26 -0.04
N GLY A 573 -66.54 29.12 -0.06
CA GLY A 573 -66.54 28.27 -1.25
C GLY A 573 -65.85 26.92 -1.09
N GLY A 574 -66.67 25.85 -1.01
CA GLY A 574 -66.33 24.45 -1.33
C GLY A 574 -65.15 23.78 -0.60
N PRO A 575 -65.05 22.44 -0.67
CA PRO A 575 -63.89 21.72 -0.12
C PRO A 575 -62.60 22.13 -0.85
N ALA A 576 -61.52 22.34 -0.10
CA ALA A 576 -60.23 22.77 -0.61
C ALA A 576 -59.70 21.80 -1.68
N ARG A 577 -59.42 22.32 -2.90
CA ARG A 577 -58.83 21.52 -3.98
C ARG A 577 -57.38 21.15 -3.63
N PRO A 578 -56.95 19.89 -3.80
CA PRO A 578 -55.59 19.48 -3.51
C PRO A 578 -54.61 20.14 -4.48
N VAL A 579 -53.62 20.85 -3.95
CA VAL A 579 -52.56 21.49 -4.74
C VAL A 579 -51.40 20.50 -4.91
N ILE A 580 -51.23 19.97 -6.12
CA ILE A 580 -50.08 19.10 -6.45
C ILE A 580 -48.84 19.97 -6.52
N SER A 581 -47.80 19.68 -5.73
CA SER A 581 -46.55 20.45 -5.74
C SER A 581 -45.35 19.65 -6.25
N VAL A 582 -44.41 20.33 -6.91
CA VAL A 582 -43.08 19.82 -7.31
C VAL A 582 -42.02 20.69 -6.64
N LYS A 583 -41.15 20.09 -5.82
CA LYS A 583 -40.16 20.81 -5.00
C LYS A 583 -40.78 21.92 -4.12
N GLY A 584 -41.98 21.69 -3.58
CA GLY A 584 -42.69 22.66 -2.75
C GLY A 584 -43.35 23.83 -3.50
N LYS A 585 -43.34 23.81 -4.85
CA LYS A 585 -44.06 24.78 -5.67
C LYS A 585 -45.31 24.14 -6.28
N PRO A 586 -46.51 24.76 -6.18
CA PRO A 586 -47.73 24.31 -6.85
C PRO A 586 -47.51 24.12 -8.36
N VAL A 587 -48.01 23.02 -8.92
CA VAL A 587 -48.13 22.82 -10.37
C VAL A 587 -49.49 23.35 -10.78
N GLU A 588 -49.51 24.48 -11.50
CA GLU A 588 -50.73 25.03 -12.09
C GLU A 588 -51.15 24.14 -13.29
N GLY A 589 -52.37 23.58 -13.27
CA GLY A 589 -53.03 23.08 -14.48
C GLY A 589 -53.34 21.60 -14.64
N VAL A 590 -53.22 20.72 -13.64
CA VAL A 590 -53.71 19.33 -13.79
C VAL A 590 -55.22 19.27 -13.50
N ALA A 591 -56.01 19.66 -14.50
CA ALA A 591 -57.45 19.41 -14.56
C ALA A 591 -57.69 17.92 -14.87
N ASP A 592 -58.30 17.22 -13.92
CA ASP A 592 -58.76 15.83 -14.08
C ASP A 592 -60.02 15.85 -14.98
N THR A 593 -59.88 15.48 -16.24
CA THR A 593 -61.02 15.24 -17.15
C THR A 593 -61.58 13.83 -16.90
N GLY A 594 -62.47 13.70 -15.92
CA GLY A 594 -63.35 12.55 -15.77
C GLY A 594 -64.62 12.69 -16.63
N PRO A 595 -65.25 11.58 -17.08
CA PRO A 595 -66.31 11.62 -18.08
C PRO A 595 -67.61 12.16 -17.49
N ALA A 596 -68.29 13.03 -18.24
CA ALA A 596 -69.63 13.51 -17.93
C ALA A 596 -70.66 12.41 -18.23
N VAL A 597 -71.64 12.27 -17.33
CA VAL A 597 -72.93 11.59 -17.55
C VAL A 597 -73.77 12.42 -18.53
#